data_AF-A0A382M1Z6-F1
#
_entry.id   AF-A0A382M1Z6-F1
#
_cell.length_a   1.000
_cell.length_b   1.000
_cell.length_c   1.000
_cell.angle_alpha   90.00
_cell.angle_beta   90.00
_cell.angle_gamma   90.00
#
_symmetry.space_group_name_H-M   'P 1'
#
loop_
_entity.id
_entity.type
_entity.pdbx_description
1 polymer ?
#
loop_
_entity_poly.entity_id
_entity_poly.type
_entity_poly.pdbx_seq_one_letter_code
_entity_poly.pdbx_strand_id
1 'polypeptide(L)'
;MSVKNKVSSRRAGLDIGLAIGRFFLNTEDLHYGYWPKGKTATIQNFAEAQEAHSNLILDQIPEGTQRILDVGSGSGNLALKLINKGFQVDCVIPSEFLAE
;
A
#
# COMPACT_ATOMS: atom_id res chain seq x y z
N MET A 1 -32.95 -20.85 7.84
CA MET A 1 -33.05 -19.43 7.43
C MET A 1 -31.80 -19.09 6.64
N SER A 2 -31.93 -18.72 5.37
CA SER A 2 -30.80 -18.36 4.51
C SER A 2 -30.30 -16.97 4.92
N VAL A 3 -29.07 -16.89 5.45
CA VAL A 3 -28.40 -15.61 5.70
C VAL A 3 -28.07 -15.01 4.35
N LYS A 4 -28.85 -14.00 3.93
CA LYS A 4 -28.54 -13.23 2.74
C LYS A 4 -27.24 -12.46 3.00
N ASN A 5 -26.14 -12.92 2.39
CA ASN A 5 -24.90 -12.16 2.30
C ASN A 5 -25.16 -10.87 1.53
N LYS A 6 -25.47 -9.80 2.27
CA LYS A 6 -25.66 -8.47 1.72
C LYS A 6 -24.27 -7.96 1.36
N VAL A 7 -23.86 -8.15 0.10
CA VAL A 7 -22.66 -7.52 -0.43
C VAL A 7 -22.80 -6.02 -0.19
N SER A 8 -21.95 -5.47 0.67
CA SER A 8 -21.95 -4.05 0.97
C SER A 8 -21.52 -3.30 -0.29
N SER A 9 -22.41 -2.50 -0.87
CA SER A 9 -22.13 -1.71 -2.08
C SER A 9 -20.92 -0.78 -1.93
N ARG A 10 -20.60 -0.37 -0.69
CA ARG A 10 -19.38 0.38 -0.37
C ARG A 10 -18.10 -0.46 -0.54
N ARG A 11 -18.14 -1.76 -0.20
CA ARG A 11 -17.00 -2.67 -0.37
C ARG A 11 -16.74 -2.94 -1.85
N ALA A 12 -17.78 -3.27 -2.60
CA ALA A 12 -17.68 -3.46 -4.05
C ALA A 12 -17.16 -2.20 -4.78
N GLY A 13 -17.60 -1.00 -4.37
CA GLY A 13 -17.09 0.26 -4.93
C GLY A 13 -15.61 0.51 -4.61
N LEU A 14 -15.15 0.10 -3.43
CA LEU A 14 -13.73 0.19 -3.04
C LEU A 14 -12.87 -0.75 -3.90
N ASP A 15 -13.31 -1.98 -4.11
CA ASP A 15 -12.58 -2.97 -4.91
C ASP A 15 -12.46 -2.54 -6.37
N ILE A 16 -13.55 -2.02 -6.95
CA ILE A 16 -13.56 -1.48 -8.32
C ILE A 16 -12.67 -0.24 -8.42
N GLY A 17 -12.76 0.68 -7.45
CA GLY A 17 -11.92 1.88 -7.42
C GLY A 17 -10.44 1.55 -7.29
N LEU A 18 -10.10 0.51 -6.52
CA LEU A 18 -8.74 0.01 -6.38
C LEU A 18 -8.22 -0.60 -7.68
N ALA A 19 -9.02 -1.44 -8.33
CA ALA A 19 -8.66 -2.06 -9.61
C ALA A 19 -8.44 -1.00 -10.70
N ILE A 20 -9.31 0.01 -10.78
CA ILE A 20 -9.18 1.15 -11.68
C ILE A 20 -7.92 1.96 -11.33
N GLY A 21 -7.67 2.26 -10.06
CA GLY A 21 -6.48 2.98 -9.61
C GLY A 21 -5.18 2.29 -10.02
N ARG A 22 -5.07 0.97 -9.76
CA ARG A 22 -3.92 0.16 -10.20
C ARG A 22 -3.76 0.17 -11.73
N PHE A 23 -4.87 0.02 -12.47
CA PHE A 23 -4.86 -0.04 -13.92
C PHE A 23 -4.47 1.28 -14.60
N PHE A 24 -4.95 2.43 -14.08
CA PHE A 24 -4.75 3.73 -14.74
C PHE A 24 -3.48 4.48 -14.30
N LEU A 25 -2.98 4.24 -13.08
CA LEU A 25 -1.86 5.01 -12.55
C LEU A 25 -0.50 4.34 -12.79
N ASN A 26 -0.47 3.13 -13.37
CA ASN A 26 0.75 2.34 -13.63
C ASN A 26 1.70 2.32 -12.42
N THR A 27 1.11 2.27 -11.24
CA THR A 27 1.79 2.18 -9.96
C THR A 27 1.14 1.07 -9.17
N GLU A 28 1.98 0.22 -8.61
CA GLU A 28 1.56 -0.81 -7.68
C GLU A 28 1.18 -0.16 -6.33
N ASP A 29 1.73 1.02 -6.04
CA ASP A 29 1.59 1.75 -4.78
C ASP A 29 0.36 2.69 -4.83
N LEU A 30 -0.53 2.59 -3.84
CA LEU A 30 -1.74 3.43 -3.72
C LEU A 30 -1.64 4.39 -2.52
N HIS A 31 -0.43 4.85 -2.22
CA HIS A 31 -0.15 5.83 -1.17
C HIS A 31 0.43 7.13 -1.75
N TYR A 32 0.67 8.13 -0.91
CA TYR A 32 1.25 9.41 -1.32
C TYR A 32 2.67 9.26 -1.90
N GLY A 33 3.04 10.18 -2.79
CA GLY A 33 4.42 10.35 -3.23
C GLY A 33 5.23 11.26 -2.30
N TYR A 34 6.54 11.07 -2.26
CA TYR A 34 7.50 11.95 -1.60
C TYR A 34 8.41 12.60 -2.65
N TRP A 35 8.40 13.93 -2.72
CA TRP A 35 9.20 14.72 -3.65
C TRP A 35 10.33 15.44 -2.91
N PRO A 36 11.52 14.83 -2.81
CA PRO A 36 12.63 15.46 -2.13
C PRO A 36 13.09 16.73 -2.86
N LYS A 37 13.59 17.70 -2.09
CA LYS A 37 14.24 18.92 -2.60
C LYS A 37 13.34 19.81 -3.49
N GLY A 38 12.04 19.87 -3.20
CA GLY A 38 11.14 20.82 -3.86
C GLY A 38 10.83 20.50 -5.32
N LYS A 39 10.98 19.23 -5.75
CA LYS A 39 10.49 18.79 -7.06
C LYS A 39 8.98 19.08 -7.16
N THR A 40 8.54 19.68 -8.27
CA THR A 40 7.12 19.87 -8.56
C THR A 40 6.43 18.51 -8.70
N ALA A 41 5.32 18.32 -7.98
CA ALA A 41 4.50 17.12 -8.12
C ALA A 41 3.83 17.12 -9.49
N THR A 42 4.09 16.08 -10.29
CA THR A 42 3.47 15.87 -11.60
C THR A 42 3.02 14.43 -11.73
N ILE A 43 2.10 14.16 -12.68
CA ILE A 43 1.68 12.77 -12.94
C ILE A 43 2.87 11.93 -13.43
N GLN A 44 3.78 12.55 -14.20
CA GLN A 44 4.94 11.89 -14.80
C GLN A 44 5.96 11.41 -13.76
N ASN A 45 6.04 12.05 -12.59
CA ASN A 45 6.98 11.67 -11.53
C ASN A 45 6.29 11.05 -10.31
N PHE A 46 5.00 10.72 -10.42
CA PHE A 46 4.22 10.23 -9.29
C PHE A 46 4.71 8.86 -8.80
N ALA A 47 4.96 7.92 -9.72
CA ALA A 47 5.50 6.60 -9.38
C ALA A 47 6.88 6.69 -8.71
N GLU A 48 7.80 7.51 -9.25
CA GLU A 48 9.12 7.75 -8.64
C GLU A 48 8.97 8.32 -7.22
N ALA A 49 8.01 9.24 -7.03
CA ALA A 49 7.74 9.81 -5.72
C ALA A 49 7.18 8.78 -4.73
N GLN A 50 6.32 7.85 -5.17
CA GLN A 50 5.84 6.77 -4.31
C GLN A 50 6.98 5.81 -3.91
N GLU A 51 7.88 5.50 -4.83
CA GLU A 51 9.08 4.73 -4.51
C GLU A 51 9.98 5.46 -3.50
N ALA A 52 10.23 6.76 -3.71
CA ALA A 52 10.98 7.58 -2.77
C ALA A 52 10.33 7.65 -1.38
N HIS A 53 9.00 7.65 -1.31
CA HIS A 53 8.26 7.58 -0.05
C HIS A 53 8.50 6.25 0.67
N SER A 54 8.41 5.13 -0.05
CA SER A 54 8.73 3.81 0.51
C SER A 54 10.17 3.76 1.03
N ASN A 55 11.14 4.24 0.23
CA ASN A 55 12.55 4.23 0.62
C ASN A 55 12.81 5.07 1.86
N LEU A 56 12.15 6.23 2.00
CA LEU A 56 12.25 7.03 3.22
C LEU A 56 11.82 6.25 4.45
N ILE A 57 10.73 5.47 4.39
CA ILE A 57 10.30 4.62 5.50
C ILE A 57 11.36 3.55 5.81
N LEU A 58 11.84 2.86 4.77
CA LEU A 58 12.81 1.77 4.89
C LEU A 58 14.13 2.26 5.52
N ASP A 59 14.58 3.46 5.16
CA ASP A 59 15.82 4.07 5.65
C ASP A 59 15.72 4.52 7.11
N GLN A 60 14.50 4.63 7.66
CA GLN A 60 14.26 5.01 9.06
C GLN A 60 14.06 3.79 9.98
N ILE A 61 14.14 2.56 9.46
CA ILE A 61 14.01 1.36 10.29
C ILE A 61 15.25 1.22 11.19
N PRO A 62 15.11 1.15 12.52
CA PRO A 62 16.24 1.01 13.42
C PRO A 62 17.02 -0.29 13.17
N GLU A 63 18.34 -0.23 13.36
CA GLU A 63 19.20 -1.41 13.30
C GLU A 63 18.75 -2.47 14.34
N GLY A 64 18.82 -3.74 13.95
CA GLY A 64 18.39 -4.86 14.79
C GLY A 64 16.88 -5.12 14.79
N THR A 65 16.08 -4.32 14.06
CA THR A 65 14.65 -4.63 13.86
C THR A 65 14.49 -5.98 13.15
N GLN A 66 13.66 -6.86 13.71
CA GLN A 66 13.35 -8.18 13.13
C GLN A 66 11.89 -8.31 12.70
N ARG A 67 10.98 -7.66 13.44
CA ARG A 67 9.53 -7.77 13.26
C ARG A 67 8.91 -6.40 13.08
N ILE A 68 7.97 -6.28 12.14
CA ILE A 68 7.28 -5.04 11.79
C ILE A 68 5.78 -5.30 11.71
N LEU A 69 4.97 -4.38 12.23
CA LEU A 69 3.51 -4.35 12.07
C LEU A 69 3.16 -3.23 11.10
N ASP A 70 2.66 -3.58 9.91
CA ASP A 70 2.21 -2.62 8.90
C ASP A 70 0.71 -2.36 9.03
N VAL A 71 0.35 -1.26 9.71
CA VAL A 71 -1.03 -0.87 9.97
C VAL A 71 -1.56 -0.03 8.83
N GLY A 72 -2.56 -0.54 8.13
CA GLY A 72 -3.09 0.08 6.90
C GLY A 72 -2.24 -0.24 5.67
N SER A 73 -1.75 -1.49 5.57
CA SER A 73 -0.81 -1.94 4.53
C SER A 73 -1.33 -1.86 3.08
N GLY A 74 -2.62 -1.58 2.89
CA GLY A 74 -3.20 -1.24 1.59
C GLY A 74 -3.08 -2.37 0.58
N SER A 75 -2.37 -2.15 -0.53
CA SER A 75 -2.11 -3.18 -1.55
C SER A 75 -1.03 -4.18 -1.15
N GLY A 76 -0.32 -3.97 -0.04
CA GLY A 76 0.71 -4.88 0.46
C GLY A 76 2.11 -4.64 -0.09
N ASN A 77 2.35 -3.67 -0.96
CA ASN A 77 3.67 -3.48 -1.55
C ASN A 77 4.76 -3.05 -0.58
N LEU A 78 4.45 -2.16 0.37
CA LEU A 78 5.43 -1.78 1.38
C LEU A 78 5.79 -3.01 2.22
N ALA A 79 4.79 -3.79 2.63
CA ALA A 79 5.00 -5.06 3.30
C ALA A 79 5.87 -6.03 2.47
N LEU A 80 5.66 -6.13 1.15
CA LEU A 80 6.50 -6.94 0.27
C LEU A 80 7.95 -6.43 0.22
N LYS A 81 8.16 -5.11 0.12
CA LYS A 81 9.51 -4.50 0.17
C LYS A 81 10.21 -4.80 1.50
N LEU A 82 9.47 -4.79 2.61
CA LEU A 82 9.96 -5.14 3.94
C LEU A 82 10.33 -6.63 4.04
N ILE A 83 9.46 -7.53 3.57
CA ILE A 83 9.72 -8.98 3.54
C ILE A 83 10.97 -9.28 2.70
N ASN A 84 11.11 -8.65 1.54
CA ASN A 84 12.29 -8.80 0.67
C ASN A 84 13.59 -8.30 1.32
N LYS A 85 13.51 -7.42 2.32
CA LYS A 85 14.65 -7.00 3.15
C LYS A 85 14.92 -7.92 4.35
N GLY A 86 14.12 -8.99 4.53
CA GLY A 86 14.31 -10.00 5.56
C GLY A 86 13.55 -9.76 6.86
N PHE A 87 12.65 -8.77 6.90
CA PHE A 87 11.79 -8.55 8.06
C PHE A 87 10.65 -9.56 8.10
N GLN A 88 10.24 -9.96 9.31
CA GLN A 88 8.95 -10.59 9.53
C GLN A 88 7.89 -9.49 9.62
N VAL A 89 6.87 -9.55 8.77
CA VAL A 89 5.88 -8.48 8.63
C VAL A 89 4.48 -9.00 8.88
N ASP A 90 3.79 -8.41 9.85
CA ASP A 90 2.37 -8.61 10.11
C ASP A 90 1.60 -7.43 9.51
N CYS A 91 0.56 -7.69 8.72
CA CYS A 91 -0.28 -6.65 8.12
C CYS A 91 -1.61 -6.51 8.85
N VAL A 92 -2.07 -5.28 9.08
CA VAL A 92 -3.42 -5.01 9.62
C VAL A 92 -4.19 -4.16 8.64
N ILE A 93 -5.28 -4.70 8.11
CA ILE A 93 -6.17 -3.98 7.20
C ILE A 93 -7.64 -4.29 7.50
N PRO A 94 -8.56 -3.35 7.25
CA PRO A 94 -9.99 -3.56 7.49
C PRO A 94 -10.71 -4.30 6.35
N SER A 95 -10.00 -4.69 5.29
CA SER A 95 -10.56 -5.32 4.09
C SER A 95 -10.14 -6.77 3.98
N GLU A 96 -11.09 -7.70 4.11
CA GLU A 96 -10.86 -9.14 3.90
C GLU A 96 -10.33 -9.44 2.48
N PHE A 97 -10.85 -8.74 1.47
CA PHE A 97 -10.44 -8.93 0.07
C PHE A 97 -8.96 -8.59 -0.18
N LEU A 98 -8.42 -7.61 0.56
CA LEU A 98 -7.02 -7.22 0.43
C LEU A 98 -6.09 -8.01 1.34
N ALA A 99 -6.66 -8.86 2.20
CA ALA A 99 -5.92 -9.63 3.20
C ALA A 99 -5.55 -11.03 2.71
N GLU A 100 -6.01 -11.40 1.52
CA GLU A 100 -5.59 -12.60 0.77
C GLU A 100 -4.26 -12.35 0.03
#